data_AF-A0A7I4XX48-F1
#
_entry.id   AF-A0A7I4XX48-F1
#
_cell.length_a   1.000
_cell.length_b   1.000
_cell.length_c   1.000
_cell.angle_alpha   90.00
_cell.angle_beta   90.00
_cell.angle_gamma   90.00
#
_symmetry.space_group_name_H-M   'P 1'
#
loop_
_entity.id
_entity.type
_entity.pdbx_description
1 polymer ?
#
loop_
_entity_poly.entity_id
_entity_poly.type
_entity_poly.pdbx_seq_one_letter_code
_entity_poly.pdbx_strand_id
1 'polypeptide(L)'
;MVASKERRASILHLHLAGCSAKTISKQLQIPLKTVYNNVNRYKATGTMEDKPRKGRPKSATTKKIVKIVREKIRRNPRRSERKMAFEVGISARSVGRIVTSHLRLRSHKIRKVLEKDNQRSEKTEEKRSGRRQPPS
;
A
#
# COMPACT_ATOMS: atom_id res chain seq x y z
N MET A 1 -36.08 1.01 -7.47
CA MET A 1 -35.06 2.05 -7.76
C MET A 1 -33.93 1.41 -8.56
N VAL A 2 -33.69 1.86 -9.80
CA VAL A 2 -32.60 1.33 -10.66
C VAL A 2 -31.23 1.64 -10.05
N ALA A 3 -30.32 0.67 -10.04
CA ALA A 3 -29.02 0.84 -9.41
C ALA A 3 -28.18 1.92 -10.15
N SER A 4 -27.38 2.69 -9.41
CA SER A 4 -26.55 3.79 -9.96
C SER A 4 -25.60 3.33 -11.08
N LYS A 5 -25.18 2.06 -11.06
CA LYS A 5 -24.31 1.47 -12.09
C LYS A 5 -25.07 1.23 -13.40
N GLU A 6 -26.30 0.70 -13.33
CA GLU A 6 -27.16 0.42 -14.48
C GLU A 6 -27.49 1.71 -15.24
N ARG A 7 -27.83 2.79 -14.53
CA ARG A 7 -28.09 4.10 -15.15
C ARG A 7 -26.89 4.62 -15.95
N ARG A 8 -25.68 4.45 -15.43
CA ARG A 8 -24.44 4.87 -16.12
C ARG A 8 -24.16 4.03 -17.35
N ALA A 9 -24.43 2.72 -17.30
CA ALA A 9 -24.31 1.83 -18.44
C ALA A 9 -25.28 2.21 -19.56
N SER A 10 -26.55 2.51 -19.22
CA SER A 10 -27.55 2.97 -20.21
C SER A 10 -27.15 4.30 -20.86
N ILE A 11 -26.64 5.27 -20.08
CA ILE A 11 -26.12 6.54 -20.62
C ILE A 11 -24.96 6.28 -21.59
N LEU A 12 -24.02 5.41 -21.21
CA LEU A 12 -22.86 5.08 -22.03
C LEU A 12 -23.29 4.41 -23.35
N HIS A 13 -24.18 3.41 -23.28
CA HIS A 13 -24.70 2.72 -24.45
C HIS A 13 -25.32 3.69 -25.45
N LEU A 14 -26.23 4.57 -25.00
CA LEU A 14 -26.87 5.55 -25.88
C LEU A 14 -25.89 6.59 -26.41
N HIS A 15 -24.87 6.97 -25.63
CA HIS A 15 -23.83 7.88 -26.09
C HIS A 15 -22.98 7.24 -27.20
N LEU A 16 -22.61 5.96 -27.06
CA LEU A 16 -21.88 5.21 -28.08
C LEU A 16 -22.72 4.96 -29.34
N ALA A 17 -24.03 4.82 -29.20
CA ALA A 17 -24.98 4.79 -30.32
C ALA A 17 -25.15 6.15 -31.03
N GLY A 18 -24.43 7.20 -30.61
CA GLY A 18 -24.46 8.52 -31.25
C GLY A 18 -25.62 9.41 -30.82
N CYS A 19 -26.41 9.04 -29.81
CA CYS A 19 -27.51 9.87 -29.34
C CYS A 19 -27.00 11.16 -28.67
N SER A 20 -27.68 12.28 -28.92
CA SER A 20 -27.38 13.55 -28.25
C SER A 20 -27.69 13.46 -26.74
N ALA A 21 -26.97 14.22 -25.92
CA ALA A 21 -27.20 14.26 -24.47
C ALA A 21 -28.65 14.67 -24.10
N LYS A 22 -29.28 15.52 -24.92
CA LYS A 22 -30.68 15.95 -24.77
C LYS A 22 -31.65 14.80 -25.02
N THR A 23 -31.39 13.99 -26.04
CA THR A 23 -32.17 12.78 -26.35
C THR A 23 -32.04 11.76 -25.21
N ILE A 24 -30.82 11.51 -24.75
CA ILE A 24 -30.54 10.57 -23.64
C ILE A 24 -31.27 11.01 -22.36
N SER A 25 -31.22 12.31 -22.05
CA SER A 25 -31.89 12.89 -20.87
C SER A 25 -33.41 12.66 -20.91
N LYS A 26 -34.05 12.90 -22.05
CA LYS A 26 -35.49 12.65 -22.24
C LYS A 26 -35.83 11.17 -22.15
N GLN A 27 -35.08 10.32 -22.83
CA GLN A 27 -35.34 8.88 -22.91
C GLN A 27 -35.18 8.19 -21.55
N LEU A 28 -34.15 8.54 -20.79
CA LEU A 28 -33.88 7.94 -19.47
C LEU A 28 -34.53 8.70 -18.30
N GLN A 29 -35.19 9.84 -18.57
CA GLN A 29 -35.72 10.76 -17.56
C GLN A 29 -34.67 11.17 -16.51
N ILE A 30 -33.45 11.43 -16.95
CA ILE A 30 -32.32 11.84 -16.11
C ILE A 30 -31.99 13.31 -16.37
N PRO A 31 -31.69 14.13 -15.35
CA PRO A 31 -31.28 15.51 -15.56
C PRO A 31 -30.10 15.64 -16.52
N LEU A 32 -30.16 16.60 -17.43
CA LEU A 32 -29.16 16.82 -18.48
C LEU A 32 -27.74 17.00 -17.91
N LYS A 33 -27.61 17.67 -16.77
CA LYS A 33 -26.34 17.85 -16.04
C LYS A 33 -25.70 16.51 -15.67
N THR A 34 -26.49 15.53 -15.25
CA THR A 34 -26.00 14.19 -14.91
C THR A 34 -25.50 13.45 -16.14
N VAL A 35 -26.21 13.57 -17.28
CA VAL A 35 -25.75 12.99 -18.56
C VAL A 35 -24.41 13.60 -18.97
N TYR A 36 -24.28 14.93 -18.94
CA TYR A 36 -23.01 15.61 -19.24
C TYR A 36 -21.88 15.19 -18.31
N ASN A 37 -22.10 15.13 -17.00
CA ASN A 37 -21.09 14.71 -16.03
C ASN A 37 -20.57 13.29 -16.32
N ASN A 38 -21.45 12.37 -16.70
CA ASN A 38 -21.06 11.01 -17.07
C ASN A 38 -20.29 10.99 -18.40
N VAL A 39 -20.81 11.64 -19.45
CA VAL A 39 -20.14 11.71 -20.76
C VAL A 39 -18.75 12.34 -20.63
N ASN A 40 -18.62 13.44 -19.89
CA ASN A 40 -17.33 14.08 -19.66
C ASN A 40 -16.37 13.19 -18.85
N ARG A 41 -16.88 12.46 -17.85
CA ARG A 41 -16.08 11.46 -17.12
C ARG A 41 -15.55 10.38 -18.05
N TYR A 42 -16.40 9.86 -18.94
CA TYR A 42 -16.03 8.84 -19.92
C TYR A 42 -14.99 9.36 -20.91
N LYS A 43 -15.19 10.56 -21.47
CA LYS A 43 -14.20 11.19 -22.36
C LYS A 43 -12.83 11.37 -21.68
N ALA A 44 -12.81 11.67 -20.38
CA ALA A 44 -11.57 11.91 -19.63
C ALA A 44 -10.86 10.62 -19.15
N THR A 45 -11.61 9.58 -18.79
CA THR A 45 -11.04 8.36 -18.13
C THR A 45 -11.20 7.09 -18.97
N GLY A 46 -11.99 7.11 -20.05
CA GLY A 46 -12.36 5.95 -20.86
C GLY A 46 -13.28 4.94 -20.16
N THR A 47 -13.66 5.20 -18.91
CA THR A 47 -14.46 4.28 -18.08
C THR A 47 -15.51 5.04 -17.27
N MET A 48 -16.65 4.38 -17.03
CA MET A 48 -17.75 4.89 -16.18
C MET A 48 -17.75 4.28 -14.76
N GLU A 49 -16.79 3.42 -14.47
CA GLU A 49 -16.62 2.77 -13.17
C GLU A 49 -16.25 3.78 -12.09
N ASP A 50 -16.64 3.47 -10.86
CA ASP A 50 -16.29 4.32 -9.73
C ASP A 50 -14.80 4.19 -9.40
N LYS A 51 -14.16 5.36 -9.25
CA LYS A 51 -12.77 5.39 -8.80
C LYS A 51 -12.70 4.87 -7.37
N PRO A 52 -11.68 4.06 -7.03
CA PRO A 52 -11.49 3.65 -5.66
C PRO A 52 -11.35 4.89 -4.78
N ARG A 53 -11.99 4.86 -3.61
CA ARG A 53 -11.92 5.99 -2.67
C ARG A 53 -10.46 6.18 -2.24
N LYS A 54 -9.94 7.40 -2.37
CA LYS A 54 -8.54 7.72 -2.01
C LYS A 54 -8.25 7.55 -0.51
N GLY A 55 -9.29 7.58 0.33
CA GLY A 55 -9.16 7.51 1.79
C GLY A 55 -8.37 8.68 2.38
N ARG A 56 -8.21 8.69 3.71
CA ARG A 56 -7.38 9.68 4.39
C ARG A 56 -5.89 9.33 4.21
N PRO A 57 -5.02 10.27 3.81
CA PRO A 57 -3.59 10.01 3.71
C PRO A 57 -3.01 9.62 5.07
N LYS A 58 -2.11 8.64 5.08
CA LYS A 58 -1.43 8.17 6.30
C LYS A 58 -0.21 9.04 6.58
N SER A 59 -0.11 9.61 7.78
CA SER A 59 1.05 10.43 8.21
C SER A 59 2.15 9.59 8.87
N ALA A 60 1.80 8.77 9.86
CA ALA A 60 2.78 8.02 10.66
C ALA A 60 3.25 6.70 10.04
N THR A 61 2.57 6.20 9.00
CA THR A 61 2.82 4.87 8.41
C THR A 61 3.07 4.98 6.91
N THR A 62 3.82 6.00 6.51
CA THR A 62 4.27 6.16 5.13
C THR A 62 5.31 5.11 4.77
N LYS A 63 5.46 4.80 3.48
CA LYS A 63 6.47 3.85 2.98
C LYS A 63 7.90 4.24 3.43
N LYS A 64 8.19 5.55 3.49
CA LYS A 64 9.46 6.10 3.96
C LYS A 64 9.74 5.73 5.43
N ILE A 65 8.77 5.97 6.31
CA ILE A 65 8.90 5.66 7.75
C ILE A 65 9.03 4.14 7.96
N VAL A 66 8.24 3.33 7.24
CA VAL A 66 8.35 1.86 7.30
C VAL A 66 9.75 1.39 6.93
N LYS A 67 10.37 2.00 5.89
CA LYS A 67 11.75 1.69 5.48
C LYS A 67 12.76 2.05 6.58
N ILE A 68 12.62 3.21 7.21
CA ILE A 68 13.51 3.65 8.31
C ILE A 68 13.42 2.69 9.51
N VAL A 69 12.20 2.33 9.94
CA VAL A 69 12.00 1.40 11.05
C VAL A 69 12.56 0.02 10.72
N ARG A 70 12.35 -0.47 9.49
CA ARG A 70 12.93 -1.73 9.02
C ARG A 70 14.45 -1.73 9.11
N GLU A 71 15.12 -0.68 8.62
CA GLU A 71 16.58 -0.57 8.68
C GLU A 71 17.09 -0.49 10.12
N LYS A 72 16.39 0.22 11.01
CA LYS A 72 16.77 0.29 12.43
C LYS A 72 16.70 -1.08 13.09
N ILE A 73 15.65 -1.86 12.83
CA ILE A 73 15.50 -3.24 13.32
C ILE A 73 16.60 -4.14 12.74
N ARG A 74 16.89 -4.03 11.43
CA ARG A 74 17.96 -4.80 10.78
C ARG A 74 19.32 -4.56 11.43
N ARG A 75 19.64 -3.29 11.76
CA ARG A 75 20.92 -2.90 12.36
C ARG A 75 21.04 -3.31 13.82
N ASN A 76 19.99 -3.03 14.62
CA ASN A 76 19.96 -3.43 16.02
C ASN A 76 18.55 -3.91 16.38
N PRO A 77 18.35 -5.22 16.40
CA PRO A 77 17.04 -5.84 16.59
C PRO A 77 16.66 -6.00 18.06
N ARG A 78 17.62 -5.88 18.99
CA ARG A 78 17.37 -5.83 20.45
C ARG A 78 16.87 -4.45 20.89
N ARG A 79 16.85 -3.49 19.96
CA ARG A 79 16.45 -2.11 20.24
C ARG A 79 14.96 -2.00 20.52
N SER A 80 14.61 -1.27 21.58
CA SER A 80 13.21 -1.09 21.97
C SER A 80 12.43 -0.19 21.00
N GLU A 81 11.15 -0.49 20.81
CA GLU A 81 10.24 0.30 19.97
C GLU A 81 10.13 1.75 20.44
N ARG A 82 10.12 1.99 21.76
CA ARG A 82 10.09 3.35 22.33
C ARG A 82 11.31 4.18 21.93
N LYS A 83 12.52 3.59 21.94
CA LYS A 83 13.74 4.28 21.50
C LYS A 83 13.69 4.59 20.01
N MET A 84 13.21 3.66 19.18
CA MET A 84 13.02 3.91 17.74
C MET A 84 11.99 5.01 17.47
N ALA A 85 10.92 5.05 18.26
CA ALA A 85 9.86 6.05 18.15
C ALA A 85 10.40 7.48 18.37
N PHE A 86 11.19 7.65 19.43
CA PHE A 86 11.85 8.92 19.75
C PHE A 86 12.73 9.43 18.60
N GLU A 87 13.59 8.56 18.04
CA GLU A 87 14.49 8.96 16.96
C GLU A 87 13.79 9.27 15.63
N VAL A 88 12.67 8.62 15.36
CA VAL A 88 11.90 8.80 14.12
C VAL A 88 10.89 9.96 14.26
N GLY A 89 10.66 10.45 15.48
CA GLY A 89 9.70 11.52 15.75
C GLY A 89 8.24 11.08 15.60
N ILE A 90 7.93 9.82 15.90
CA ILE A 90 6.56 9.28 15.84
C ILE A 90 6.15 8.63 17.16
N SER A 91 4.85 8.42 17.37
CA SER A 91 4.38 7.75 18.58
C SER A 91 4.81 6.28 18.62
N ALA A 92 5.12 5.77 19.82
CA ALA A 92 5.49 4.37 20.03
C ALA A 92 4.40 3.41 19.50
N ARG A 93 3.11 3.78 19.62
CA ARG A 93 2.00 3.04 19.04
C ARG A 93 2.07 2.92 17.52
N SER A 94 2.56 3.95 16.83
CA SER A 94 2.75 3.94 15.37
C SER A 94 3.91 3.02 14.97
N VAL A 95 5.01 3.05 15.72
CA VAL A 95 6.12 2.07 15.54
C VAL A 95 5.61 0.65 15.73
N GLY A 96 4.89 0.36 16.82
CA GLY A 96 4.33 -0.98 17.06
C GLY A 96 3.39 -1.44 15.95
N ARG A 97 2.55 -0.55 15.40
CA ARG A 97 1.73 -0.83 14.20
C ARG A 97 2.57 -1.11 12.96
N ILE A 98 3.67 -0.39 12.75
CA ILE A 98 4.59 -0.67 11.64
C ILE A 98 5.21 -2.06 11.78
N VAL A 99 5.71 -2.38 12.98
CA VAL A 99 6.33 -3.67 13.28
C VAL A 99 5.35 -4.83 13.05
N THR A 100 4.14 -4.71 13.58
CA THR A 100 3.12 -5.78 13.53
C THR A 100 2.39 -5.87 12.20
N SER A 101 1.88 -4.76 11.65
CA SER A 101 1.06 -4.76 10.44
C SER A 101 1.87 -4.71 9.14
N HIS A 102 2.95 -3.92 9.11
CA HIS A 102 3.71 -3.68 7.87
C HIS A 102 4.94 -4.56 7.72
N LEU A 103 5.64 -4.84 8.82
CA LEU A 103 6.80 -5.74 8.82
C LEU A 103 6.43 -7.17 9.20
N ARG A 104 5.21 -7.41 9.71
CA ARG A 104 4.69 -8.72 10.14
C ARG A 104 5.62 -9.42 11.15
N LEU A 105 6.38 -8.63 11.90
CA LEU A 105 7.25 -9.11 12.96
C LEU A 105 6.41 -9.22 14.23
N ARG A 106 6.35 -10.41 14.83
CA ARG A 106 5.83 -10.55 16.20
C ARG A 106 6.94 -10.16 17.17
N SER A 107 6.58 -9.48 18.26
CA SER A 107 7.48 -9.03 19.32
C SER A 107 8.49 -10.10 19.78
N HIS A 108 8.11 -11.39 19.80
CA HIS A 108 8.99 -12.51 20.16
C HIS A 108 9.75 -13.16 18.98
N LYS A 109 9.40 -12.88 17.72
CA LYS A 109 10.02 -13.48 16.52
C LYS A 109 11.20 -12.70 15.96
N ILE A 110 11.38 -11.44 16.37
CA ILE A 110 12.61 -10.68 16.10
C ILE A 110 13.81 -11.48 16.64
N ARG A 111 13.68 -12.12 17.80
CA ARG A 111 14.70 -12.97 18.43
C ARG A 111 15.16 -14.15 17.57
N LYS A 112 14.23 -14.89 16.94
CA LYS A 112 14.54 -16.12 16.16
C LYS A 112 15.18 -15.88 14.79
N VAL A 113 14.92 -14.74 14.14
CA VAL A 113 15.54 -14.44 12.83
C VAL A 113 17.03 -14.11 13.01
N LEU A 114 17.37 -13.41 14.09
CA LEU A 114 18.76 -13.06 14.42
C LEU A 114 19.60 -14.24 14.84
N GLU A 115 19.02 -15.15 15.63
CA GLU A 115 19.72 -16.37 16.03
C GLU A 115 20.12 -17.18 14.79
N LYS A 116 19.28 -17.20 13.74
CA LYS A 116 19.58 -17.88 12.47
C LYS A 116 20.60 -17.15 11.60
N ASP A 117 20.58 -15.82 11.59
CA ASP A 117 21.51 -15.01 10.80
C ASP A 117 22.91 -14.97 11.44
N ASN A 118 23.03 -14.89 12.77
CA ASN A 118 24.31 -15.03 13.49
C ASN A 118 24.92 -16.42 13.30
N GLN A 119 24.11 -17.49 13.38
CA GLN A 119 24.57 -18.85 13.11
C GLN A 119 25.07 -19.04 11.67
N ARG A 120 24.58 -18.24 10.71
CA ARG A 120 25.06 -18.25 9.32
C ARG A 120 26.35 -17.45 9.14
N SER A 121 26.51 -16.31 9.80
CA SER A 121 27.75 -15.53 9.75
C SER A 121 28.91 -16.28 10.41
N GLU A 122 28.69 -16.87 11.57
CA GLU A 122 29.70 -17.66 12.31
C GLU A 122 30.15 -18.89 11.49
N LYS A 123 29.22 -19.64 10.89
CA LYS A 123 29.54 -20.77 9.99
C LYS A 123 30.28 -20.35 8.72
N THR A 124 30.11 -19.11 8.27
CA THR A 124 30.80 -18.59 7.08
C THR A 124 32.21 -18.14 7.41
N GLU A 125 32.45 -17.62 8.61
CA GLU A 125 33.78 -17.27 9.10
C GLU A 125 34.61 -18.51 9.47
N GLU A 126 34.00 -19.51 10.09
CA GLU A 126 34.66 -20.79 10.43
C GLU A 126 35.12 -21.58 9.18
N LYS A 127 34.32 -21.55 8.11
CA LYS A 127 34.73 -22.11 6.80
C LYS A 127 35.85 -21.33 6.12
N ARG A 128 35.99 -20.03 6.42
CA ARG A 128 37.03 -19.15 5.86
C ARG A 128 38.35 -19.27 6.62
N SER A 129 38.32 -19.50 7.94
CA SER A 129 39.52 -19.74 8.76
C SER A 129 40.15 -21.10 8.47
N GLY A 130 39.34 -22.15 8.24
CA GLY A 130 39.83 -23.49 7.92
C GLY A 130 40.52 -23.65 6.56
N ARG A 131 40.42 -22.67 5.64
CA ARG A 131 41.10 -22.68 4.33
C ARG A 131 42.47 -21.98 4.33
N ARG A 132 42.90 -21.41 5.47
CA ARG A 132 44.12 -20.58 5.58
C ARG A 132 45.27 -21.27 6.32
N GLN A 133 45.48 -22.57 6.10
CA GLN A 133 46.73 -23.21 6.49
C GLN A 133 47.47 -23.61 5.21
N PRO A 134 48.58 -22.93 4.84
CA PRO A 134 49.38 -23.37 3.70
C PRO A 134 50.04 -24.71 4.03
N PRO A 135 50.11 -25.65 3.08
CA PRO A 135 50.81 -26.91 3.28
C PRO A 135 52.31 -26.65 3.51
N SER A 136 52.86 -27.47 4.41
CA SER A 136 54.22 -27.41 4.99
C SER A 136 55.34 -27.43 3.96
#